data_AF-A0A929UI17-F1
#
_entry.id   AF-A0A929UI17-F1
#
_cell.length_a   1.000
_cell.length_b   1.000
_cell.length_c   1.000
_cell.angle_alpha   90.00
_cell.angle_beta   90.00
_cell.angle_gamma   90.00
#
_symmetry.space_group_name_H-M   'P 1'
#
loop_
_entity.id
_entity.type
_entity.pdbx_description
1 polymer ?
#
loop_
_entity_poly.entity_id
_entity_poly.type
_entity_poly.pdbx_seq_one_letter_code
_entity_poly.pdbx_strand_id
1 'polypeptide(L)'
;MKLGIVGLPNVGKSTLFNSMTKAGAEAANYPFCTIDPNVGVVAVPDERLKELADLYHSKKVTPATIEFVDIAGLVKGASKGEGLGNQFLANIREVDAIVHVVRCFDDPNVVHVDGSVDPVRDIETINLELIFSDLEVLERRLAKVGKTARMDKEAGREFEFLKRIK
;
A
#
# COMPACT_ATOMS: atom_id res chain seq x y z
N MET A 1 4.52 11.28 -1.27
CA MET A 1 4.69 9.88 -0.84
C MET A 1 3.30 9.31 -0.63
N LYS A 2 3.00 8.19 -1.28
CA LYS A 2 1.71 7.49 -1.25
C LYS A 2 1.82 6.21 -0.43
N LEU A 3 0.92 6.06 0.54
CA LEU A 3 0.81 4.89 1.41
C LEU A 3 -0.48 4.14 1.05
N GLY A 4 -0.36 2.88 0.63
CA GLY A 4 -1.52 2.03 0.34
C GLY A 4 -1.98 1.28 1.58
N ILE A 5 -3.21 1.49 2.01
CA ILE A 5 -3.81 0.72 3.11
C ILE A 5 -4.38 -0.59 2.54
N VAL A 6 -3.87 -1.71 3.03
CA VAL A 6 -4.30 -3.06 2.63
C VAL A 6 -4.77 -3.85 3.84
N GLY A 7 -5.58 -4.87 3.60
CA GLY A 7 -6.06 -5.78 4.63
C GLY A 7 -7.16 -6.68 4.07
N LEU A 8 -7.50 -7.72 4.81
CA LEU A 8 -8.63 -8.58 4.48
C LEU A 8 -9.96 -7.80 4.63
N PRO A 9 -11.07 -8.31 4.06
CA PRO A 9 -12.39 -7.74 4.32
C PRO A 9 -12.71 -7.70 5.82
N ASN A 10 -13.42 -6.67 6.27
CA ASN A 10 -13.91 -6.51 7.64
C ASN A 10 -12.84 -6.36 8.74
N VAL A 11 -11.59 -6.05 8.40
CA VAL A 11 -10.51 -5.80 9.39
C VAL A 11 -10.53 -4.38 9.99
N GLY A 12 -11.44 -3.51 9.54
CA GLY A 12 -11.52 -2.11 9.98
C GLY A 12 -10.75 -1.12 9.09
N LYS A 13 -10.29 -1.53 7.91
CA LYS A 13 -9.56 -0.70 6.92
C LYS A 13 -10.25 0.64 6.64
N SER A 14 -11.52 0.63 6.23
CA SER A 14 -12.26 1.86 5.92
C SER A 14 -12.54 2.70 7.16
N THR A 15 -12.66 2.10 8.34
CA THR A 15 -12.78 2.82 9.60
C THR A 15 -11.48 3.57 9.91
N LEU A 16 -10.32 2.93 9.75
CA LEU A 16 -9.02 3.57 9.91
C LEU A 16 -8.84 4.71 8.91
N PHE A 17 -9.09 4.46 7.63
CA PHE A 17 -8.99 5.47 6.57
C PHE A 17 -9.88 6.69 6.86
N ASN A 18 -11.16 6.47 7.18
CA ASN A 18 -12.10 7.55 7.49
C ASN A 18 -11.71 8.33 8.74
N SER A 19 -11.16 7.67 9.77
CA SER A 19 -10.67 8.36 10.96
C SER A 19 -9.48 9.24 10.65
N MET A 20 -8.54 8.77 9.81
CA MET A 20 -7.37 9.54 9.42
C MET A 20 -7.73 10.73 8.51
N THR A 21 -8.62 10.52 7.55
CA THR A 21 -9.07 11.60 6.65
C THR A 21 -9.91 12.63 7.40
N LYS A 22 -10.81 12.23 8.32
CA LYS A 22 -11.58 13.18 9.13
C LYS A 22 -10.75 13.97 10.15
N ALA A 23 -9.65 13.40 10.64
CA ALA A 23 -8.80 14.05 11.64
C ALA A 23 -7.85 15.12 11.08
N GLY A 24 -7.72 15.25 9.76
CA GLY A 24 -6.77 16.18 9.15
C GLY A 24 -7.10 16.68 7.74
N ALA A 25 -8.14 16.17 7.08
CA ALA A 25 -8.62 16.73 5.82
C ALA A 25 -9.52 17.94 6.10
N GLU A 26 -8.91 19.05 6.54
CA GLU A 26 -9.32 20.28 5.89
C GLU A 26 -9.01 20.07 4.41
N ALA A 27 -10.05 20.07 3.57
CA ALA A 27 -9.93 20.05 2.13
C ALA A 27 -9.18 21.32 1.70
N ALA A 28 -7.86 21.33 1.90
CA ALA A 28 -6.99 22.31 1.32
C ALA A 28 -7.09 22.09 -0.18
N ASN A 29 -7.76 23.03 -0.85
CA ASN A 29 -7.90 23.10 -2.30
C ASN A 29 -6.51 23.24 -2.93
N TYR A 30 -5.75 22.14 -3.01
CA TYR A 30 -4.52 22.09 -3.76
C TYR A 30 -4.87 22.02 -5.25
N PRO A 31 -4.44 22.97 -6.10
CA PRO A 31 -4.95 23.16 -7.46
C PRO A 31 -4.68 22.01 -8.45
N PHE A 32 -4.11 20.89 -8.01
CA PHE A 32 -3.63 19.80 -8.88
C PHE A 32 -4.00 18.39 -8.39
N CYS A 33 -4.77 18.25 -7.30
CA CYS A 33 -5.15 16.93 -6.80
C CYS A 33 -6.46 16.47 -7.44
N THR A 34 -6.40 15.48 -8.33
CA THR A 34 -7.58 14.68 -8.69
C THR A 34 -8.00 13.92 -7.43
N ILE A 35 -9.12 14.29 -6.81
CA ILE A 35 -9.65 13.58 -5.64
C ILE A 35 -10.27 12.28 -6.15
N ASP A 36 -9.43 11.26 -6.31
CA ASP A 36 -9.92 9.89 -6.39
C ASP A 36 -10.62 9.58 -5.05
N PRO A 37 -11.85 9.02 -5.06
CA PRO A 37 -12.62 8.77 -3.84
C PRO A 37 -11.88 7.93 -2.78
N ASN A 38 -10.83 7.21 -3.17
CA ASN A 38 -10.04 6.39 -2.27
C ASN A 38 -8.71 7.03 -1.84
N VAL A 39 -8.46 8.31 -2.13
CA VAL A 39 -7.22 9.00 -1.75
C VAL A 39 -7.49 10.08 -0.71
N GLY A 40 -6.77 10.01 0.42
CA GLY A 40 -6.86 10.96 1.52
C GLY A 40 -5.51 11.61 1.83
N VAL A 41 -5.49 12.92 2.01
CA VAL A 41 -4.27 13.65 2.39
C VAL A 41 -4.30 13.94 3.89
N VAL A 42 -3.23 13.60 4.60
CA VAL A 42 -3.12 13.78 6.05
C VAL A 42 -1.86 14.56 6.38
N ALA A 43 -1.99 15.59 7.21
CA ALA A 43 -0.86 16.36 7.71
C ALA A 43 -0.07 15.55 8.74
N VAL A 44 1.26 15.59 8.65
CA VAL A 44 2.16 14.94 9.60
C VAL A 44 2.19 15.77 10.89
N PRO A 45 1.80 15.20 12.05
CA PRO A 45 1.88 15.91 13.32
C PRO A 45 3.35 16.11 13.70
N ASP A 46 3.77 17.36 13.86
CA ASP A 46 5.14 17.72 14.21
C ASP A 46 5.14 18.90 15.20
N GLU A 47 5.46 18.63 16.46
CA GLU A 47 5.50 19.63 17.53
C GLU A 47 6.57 20.70 17.28
N ARG A 48 7.65 20.36 16.54
CA ARG A 48 8.74 21.29 16.24
C ARG A 48 8.27 22.45 15.37
N LEU A 49 7.30 22.19 14.47
CA LEU A 49 6.70 23.25 13.65
C LEU A 49 5.95 24.26 14.50
N LYS A 50 5.30 23.80 15.57
CA LYS A 50 4.59 24.66 16.52
C LYS A 50 5.58 25.53 17.31
N GLU A 51 6.64 24.93 17.85
CA GLU A 51 7.68 25.68 18.57
C GLU A 51 8.33 26.77 17.71
N LEU A 52 8.65 26.45 16.45
CA LEU A 52 9.20 27.44 15.50
C LEU A 52 8.17 28.51 15.15
N ALA A 53 6.91 28.15 14.99
CA ALA A 53 5.84 29.11 14.71
C ALA A 53 5.65 30.10 15.87
N ASP A 54 5.72 29.60 17.11
CA ASP A 54 5.61 30.40 18.34
C ASP A 54 6.84 31.31 18.51
N LEU A 55 8.05 30.81 18.22
CA LEU A 55 9.30 31.57 18.33
C LEU A 55 9.38 32.73 17.32
N TYR A 56 8.94 32.49 16.08
CA TYR A 56 9.03 33.48 15.00
C TYR A 56 7.71 34.23 14.73
N HIS A 57 6.65 33.94 15.49
CA HIS A 57 5.29 34.47 15.30
C HIS A 57 4.81 34.37 13.84
N SER A 58 4.99 33.18 13.25
CA SER A 58 4.68 32.94 11.85
C SER A 58 3.17 33.03 11.59
N LYS A 59 2.75 33.79 10.57
CA LYS A 59 1.34 33.94 10.19
C LYS A 59 0.71 32.65 9.64
N LYS A 60 1.54 31.71 9.18
CA LYS A 60 1.11 30.44 8.59
C LYS A 60 2.11 29.35 8.93
N VAL A 61 1.61 28.19 9.34
CA VAL A 61 2.38 26.97 9.54
C VAL A 61 1.95 25.99 8.46
N THR A 62 2.91 25.41 7.73
CA THR A 62 2.61 24.44 6.66
C THR A 62 3.25 23.11 7.02
N PRO A 63 2.46 22.11 7.44
CA PRO A 63 3.00 20.80 7.78
C PRO A 63 3.40 20.02 6.52
N ALA A 64 4.26 19.02 6.71
CA ALA A 64 4.45 17.99 5.69
C ALA A 64 3.15 17.16 5.55
N THR A 65 2.89 16.61 4.37
CA THR A 65 1.69 15.83 4.08
C THR A 65 2.04 14.44 3.56
N ILE A 66 1.17 13.48 3.86
CA ILE A 66 1.24 12.11 3.36
C ILE A 66 -0.09 11.79 2.69
N GLU A 67 -0.01 11.10 1.55
CA GLU A 67 -1.18 10.62 0.82
C GLU A 67 -1.44 9.16 1.24
N PHE A 68 -2.66 8.88 1.69
CA PHE A 68 -3.16 7.53 1.95
C PHE A 68 -4.09 7.11 0.83
N VAL A 69 -3.90 5.91 0.32
CA VAL A 69 -4.75 5.29 -0.70
C VAL A 69 -5.46 4.10 -0.07
N ASP A 70 -6.79 4.11 -0.04
CA ASP A 70 -7.58 2.97 0.38
C ASP A 70 -7.62 1.94 -0.74
N ILE A 71 -6.83 0.87 -0.62
CA ILE A 71 -6.82 -0.19 -1.62
C ILE A 71 -7.99 -1.13 -1.31
N ALA A 72 -8.80 -1.48 -2.32
CA ALA A 72 -9.93 -2.39 -2.16
C ALA A 72 -9.51 -3.69 -1.45
N GLY A 73 -10.40 -4.29 -0.67
CA GLY A 73 -10.07 -5.49 0.11
C GLY A 73 -9.66 -6.67 -0.77
N LEU A 74 -8.59 -7.37 -0.38
CA LEU A 74 -8.12 -8.56 -1.08
C LEU A 74 -9.06 -9.74 -0.82
N VAL A 75 -9.48 -10.43 -1.87
CA VAL A 75 -10.12 -11.75 -1.78
C VAL A 75 -9.08 -12.80 -2.18
N LYS A 76 -9.03 -13.93 -1.48
CA LYS A 76 -8.12 -15.04 -1.80
C LYS A 76 -8.20 -15.40 -3.29
N GLY A 77 -7.05 -15.64 -3.94
CA GLY A 77 -6.99 -16.01 -5.36
C GLY A 77 -6.72 -14.84 -6.31
N ALA A 78 -6.28 -13.70 -5.79
CA ALA A 78 -5.98 -12.52 -6.59
C ALA A 78 -4.87 -12.75 -7.64
N SER A 79 -3.86 -13.55 -7.30
CA SER A 79 -2.81 -13.99 -8.23
C SER A 79 -3.30 -14.90 -9.36
N LYS A 80 -4.44 -15.60 -9.19
CA LYS A 80 -4.97 -16.54 -10.20
C LYS A 80 -5.80 -15.87 -11.30
N GLY A 81 -5.92 -14.54 -11.29
CA GLY A 81 -6.53 -13.78 -12.40
C GLY A 81 -8.04 -13.59 -12.33
N GLU A 82 -8.70 -13.87 -11.21
CA GLU A 82 -10.06 -13.38 -10.98
C GLU A 82 -9.99 -11.84 -10.90
N GLY A 83 -10.67 -11.15 -11.82
CA GLY A 83 -10.37 -9.76 -12.22
C GLY A 83 -10.30 -8.69 -11.12
N LEU A 84 -10.79 -8.94 -9.90
CA LEU A 84 -10.65 -8.05 -8.76
C LEU A 84 -9.22 -8.08 -8.17
N GLY A 85 -8.52 -9.21 -8.24
CA GLY A 85 -7.16 -9.35 -7.71
C GLY A 85 -6.10 -8.58 -8.49
N ASN A 86 -6.25 -8.52 -9.82
CA ASN A 86 -5.34 -7.77 -10.67
C ASN A 86 -5.44 -6.26 -10.47
N GLN A 87 -6.65 -5.74 -10.18
CA GLN A 87 -6.84 -4.33 -9.86
C GLN A 87 -6.21 -3.98 -8.50
N PHE A 88 -6.32 -4.87 -7.51
CA PHE A 88 -5.62 -4.73 -6.23
C PHE A 88 -4.10 -4.63 -6.42
N LEU A 89 -3.51 -5.57 -7.15
CA LEU A 89 -2.06 -5.58 -7.41
C LEU A 89 -1.61 -4.37 -8.25
N ALA A 90 -2.44 -3.89 -9.18
CA ALA A 90 -2.16 -2.68 -9.93
C ALA A 90 -2.10 -1.44 -9.00
N ASN A 91 -3.08 -1.29 -8.12
CA ASN A 91 -3.11 -0.17 -7.17
C ASN A 91 -1.94 -0.21 -6.18
N ILE A 92 -1.50 -1.40 -5.75
CA ILE A 92 -0.31 -1.55 -4.90
C ILE A 92 0.96 -1.06 -5.60
N ARG A 93 1.07 -1.26 -6.92
CA ARG A 93 2.25 -0.78 -7.68
C ARG A 93 2.31 0.73 -7.82
N GLU A 94 1.22 1.44 -7.52
CA GLU A 94 1.16 2.90 -7.56
C GLU A 94 1.49 3.57 -6.21
N VAL A 95 1.70 2.78 -5.14
CA VAL A 95 2.05 3.30 -3.82
C VAL A 95 3.53 3.06 -3.48
N ASP A 96 4.09 3.91 -2.63
CA ASP A 96 5.49 3.85 -2.22
C ASP A 96 5.70 2.89 -1.03
N ALA A 97 4.66 2.71 -0.20
CA ALA A 97 4.69 1.78 0.92
C ALA A 97 3.29 1.26 1.26
N ILE A 98 3.25 0.11 1.94
CA ILE A 98 2.03 -0.61 2.30
C ILE A 98 1.79 -0.48 3.80
N VAL A 99 0.57 -0.10 4.17
CA VAL A 99 0.05 -0.11 5.54
C VAL A 99 -0.90 -1.29 5.68
N HIS A 100 -0.42 -2.35 6.32
CA HIS A 100 -1.18 -3.60 6.47
C HIS A 100 -2.03 -3.57 7.75
N VAL A 101 -3.34 -3.50 7.59
CA VAL A 101 -4.32 -3.57 8.68
C VAL A 101 -4.69 -5.03 8.95
N VAL A 102 -4.43 -5.47 10.18
CA VAL A 102 -4.67 -6.84 10.64
C VAL A 102 -5.71 -6.83 11.75
N ARG A 103 -6.70 -7.72 11.66
CA ARG A 103 -7.75 -7.84 12.68
C ARG A 103 -7.20 -8.59 13.89
N CYS A 104 -7.14 -7.92 15.05
CA CYS A 104 -6.72 -8.49 16.32
C CYS A 104 -7.84 -8.47 17.38
N PHE A 105 -9.10 -8.60 16.95
CA PHE A 105 -10.27 -8.61 17.82
C PHE A 105 -11.32 -9.62 17.35
N ASP A 106 -11.99 -10.25 18.30
CA ASP A 106 -13.12 -11.13 18.06
C ASP A 106 -14.43 -10.36 18.22
N ASP A 107 -15.32 -10.46 17.23
CA ASP A 107 -16.68 -9.91 17.29
C ASP A 107 -17.62 -10.89 16.59
N PRO A 108 -18.61 -11.47 17.30
CA PRO A 108 -19.55 -12.42 16.74
C PRO A 108 -20.45 -11.83 15.64
N ASN A 109 -20.56 -10.50 15.55
CA ASN A 109 -21.33 -9.81 14.51
C ASN A 109 -20.51 -9.55 13.23
N VAL A 110 -19.20 -9.80 13.26
CA VAL A 110 -18.30 -9.50 12.14
C VAL A 110 -17.72 -10.79 11.57
N VAL A 111 -18.27 -11.22 10.44
CA VAL A 111 -17.84 -12.42 9.73
C VAL A 111 -16.44 -12.25 9.17
N HIS A 112 -15.57 -13.22 9.50
CA HIS A 112 -14.24 -13.34 8.90
C HIS A 112 -14.31 -14.20 7.62
N VAL A 113 -13.54 -13.85 6.58
CA VAL A 113 -13.53 -14.57 5.29
C VAL A 113 -13.19 -16.05 5.43
N ASP A 114 -12.36 -16.40 6.41
CA ASP A 114 -11.97 -17.78 6.73
C ASP A 114 -12.76 -18.42 7.88
N GLY A 115 -13.82 -17.76 8.35
CA GLY A 115 -14.68 -18.25 9.44
C GLY A 115 -14.09 -18.13 10.85
N SER A 116 -12.77 -18.02 11.00
CA SER A 116 -12.08 -17.71 12.26
C SER A 116 -11.14 -16.53 12.10
N VAL A 117 -10.90 -15.76 13.17
CA VAL A 117 -9.89 -14.70 13.20
C VAL A 117 -8.54 -15.31 13.55
N ASP A 118 -7.54 -15.10 12.70
CA ASP A 118 -6.16 -15.52 12.96
C ASP A 118 -5.20 -14.48 12.34
N PRO A 119 -4.68 -13.54 13.15
CA PRO A 119 -3.83 -12.47 12.65
C PRO A 119 -2.60 -12.95 11.87
N VAL A 120 -2.00 -14.08 12.28
CA VAL A 120 -0.78 -14.60 11.65
C VAL A 120 -1.12 -15.15 10.27
N ARG A 121 -2.15 -15.98 10.18
CA ARG A 121 -2.63 -16.53 8.91
C ARG A 121 -3.08 -15.44 7.95
N ASP A 122 -3.72 -14.40 8.46
CA ASP A 122 -4.20 -13.28 7.65
C ASP A 122 -3.03 -12.48 7.05
N ILE A 123 -1.98 -12.25 7.85
CA ILE A 123 -0.72 -11.65 7.39
C ILE A 123 -0.08 -12.51 6.29
N GLU A 124 0.05 -13.81 6.54
CA GLU A 124 0.64 -14.76 5.60
C GLU A 124 -0.13 -14.79 4.29
N THR A 125 -1.47 -14.77 4.33
CA THR A 125 -2.32 -14.79 3.15
C THR A 125 -2.01 -13.63 2.20
N ILE A 126 -1.92 -12.41 2.73
CA ILE A 126 -1.61 -11.22 1.92
C ILE A 126 -0.15 -11.26 1.42
N ASN A 127 0.79 -11.61 2.30
CA ASN A 127 2.21 -11.69 1.91
C ASN A 127 2.44 -12.73 0.80
N LEU A 128 1.78 -13.89 0.86
CA LEU A 128 1.89 -14.93 -0.16
C LEU A 128 1.37 -14.45 -1.52
N GLU A 129 0.25 -13.73 -1.55
CA GLU A 129 -0.29 -13.17 -2.80
C GLU A 129 0.66 -12.12 -3.41
N LEU A 130 1.31 -11.29 -2.58
CA LEU A 130 2.34 -10.35 -3.05
C LEU A 130 3.58 -11.09 -3.60
N ILE A 131 4.06 -12.11 -2.87
CA ILE A 131 5.20 -12.93 -3.29
C ILE A 131 4.89 -13.64 -4.61
N PHE A 132 3.69 -14.18 -4.79
CA PHE A 132 3.30 -14.81 -6.06
C PHE A 132 3.25 -13.80 -7.20
N SER A 133 2.75 -12.58 -6.97
CA SER A 133 2.78 -11.52 -7.98
C SER A 133 4.22 -11.16 -8.38
N ASP A 134 5.12 -11.01 -7.41
CA ASP A 134 6.52 -10.70 -7.67
C ASP A 134 7.21 -11.84 -8.41
N LEU A 135 6.93 -13.10 -8.05
CA LEU A 135 7.47 -14.27 -8.73
C LEU A 135 7.09 -14.31 -10.21
N GLU A 136 5.83 -14.01 -10.55
CA GLU A 136 5.42 -13.91 -11.97
C GLU A 136 6.18 -12.82 -12.73
N VAL A 137 6.36 -11.65 -12.11
CA VAL A 137 7.10 -10.53 -12.72
C VAL A 137 8.56 -10.92 -12.92
N LEU A 138 9.17 -11.55 -11.92
CA LEU A 138 10.55 -12.01 -11.92
C LEU A 138 10.77 -13.06 -13.01
N GLU A 139 9.86 -14.03 -13.16
CA GLU A 139 9.93 -15.05 -14.21
C GLU A 139 9.86 -14.46 -15.62
N ARG A 140 8.92 -13.53 -15.86
CA ARG A 140 8.81 -12.81 -17.14
C ARG A 140 10.08 -12.01 -17.43
N ARG A 141 10.67 -11.36 -16.41
CA ARG A 141 11.90 -10.58 -16.55
C ARG A 141 13.11 -11.47 -16.84
N LEU A 142 13.27 -12.58 -16.12
CA LEU A 142 14.33 -13.57 -16.35
C LEU A 142 14.27 -14.13 -17.78
N ALA A 143 13.08 -14.48 -18.28
CA ALA A 143 12.92 -15.00 -19.63
C ALA A 143 13.31 -13.99 -20.73
N LYS A 144 13.08 -12.69 -20.46
CA LYS A 144 13.44 -11.60 -21.38
C LYS A 144 14.94 -11.30 -21.34
N VAL A 145 15.49 -11.05 -20.15
CA VAL A 145 16.89 -10.65 -19.95
C VAL A 145 17.84 -11.82 -20.25
N GLY A 146 17.46 -13.06 -19.97
CA GLY A 146 18.28 -14.23 -20.26
C GLY A 146 18.64 -14.41 -21.74
N LYS A 147 17.82 -13.88 -22.66
CA LYS A 147 18.10 -13.89 -24.10
C LYS A 147 19.23 -12.94 -24.50
N THR A 148 19.34 -11.80 -23.83
CA THR A 148 20.31 -10.73 -24.14
C THR A 148 21.53 -10.75 -23.23
N ALA A 149 21.46 -11.42 -22.07
CA ALA A 149 22.51 -11.50 -21.06
C ALA A 149 23.86 -12.05 -21.58
N ARG A 150 23.86 -12.85 -22.66
CA ARG A 150 25.08 -13.37 -23.28
C ARG A 150 25.81 -12.33 -24.13
N MET A 151 25.12 -11.31 -24.61
CA MET A 151 25.66 -10.31 -25.54
C MET A 151 25.93 -8.97 -24.85
N ASP A 152 25.26 -8.69 -23.72
CA ASP A 152 25.37 -7.44 -22.98
C ASP A 152 25.76 -7.70 -21.51
N LYS A 153 26.82 -7.02 -21.06
CA LYS A 153 27.36 -7.13 -19.70
C LYS A 153 26.41 -6.54 -18.64
N GLU A 154 25.65 -5.49 -18.97
CA GLU A 154 24.68 -4.92 -18.05
C GLU A 154 23.49 -5.87 -17.87
N ALA A 155 22.96 -6.39 -18.99
CA ALA A 155 21.93 -7.43 -18.96
C ALA A 155 22.41 -8.71 -18.24
N GLY A 156 23.69 -9.08 -18.38
CA GLY A 156 24.31 -10.17 -17.64
C GLY A 156 24.33 -9.96 -16.12
N ARG A 157 24.65 -8.74 -15.65
CA ARG A 157 24.59 -8.39 -14.22
C ARG A 157 23.17 -8.42 -13.67
N GLU A 158 22.21 -7.86 -14.43
CA GLU A 158 20.80 -7.90 -14.05
C GLU A 158 20.30 -9.35 -13.95
N PHE A 159 20.62 -10.19 -14.92
CA PHE A 159 20.19 -11.59 -14.94
C PHE A 159 20.69 -12.39 -13.73
N GLU A 160 21.96 -12.22 -13.35
CA GLU A 160 22.51 -12.88 -12.16
C GLU A 160 21.91 -12.33 -10.86
N PHE A 161 21.59 -11.03 -10.80
CA PHE A 161 20.86 -10.46 -9.67
C PHE A 161 19.45 -11.04 -9.55
N LEU A 162 18.69 -11.12 -10.65
CA LEU A 162 17.34 -11.68 -10.67
C LEU A 162 17.33 -13.16 -10.25
N LYS A 163 18.33 -13.95 -10.66
CA LYS A 163 18.48 -15.35 -10.20
C LYS A 163 18.71 -15.50 -8.71
N ARG A 164 19.35 -14.52 -8.06
CA ARG A 164 19.61 -14.56 -6.61
C ARG A 164 18.38 -14.21 -5.78
N ILE A 165 17.45 -13.46 -6.36
CA ILE A 165 16.19 -13.06 -5.69
C ILE A 165 15.15 -14.18 -5.79
N LYS A 166 15.15 -14.95 -6.87
CA LYS A 166 14.32 -16.14 -7.02
C LYS A 166 14.77 -17.27 -6.10
#